data_AF-A0A7W7H7Z5-F1
#
_entry.id   AF-A0A7W7H7Z5-F1
#
_cell.length_a   1.000
_cell.length_b   1.000
_cell.length_c   1.000
_cell.angle_alpha   90.00
_cell.angle_beta   90.00
_cell.angle_gamma   90.00
#
_symmetry.space_group_name_H-M   'P 1'
#
loop_
_entity.id
_entity.type
_entity.pdbx_description
1 polymer ?
#
loop_
_entity_poly.entity_id
_entity_poly.type
_entity_poly.pdbx_seq_one_letter_code
_entity_poly.pdbx_strand_id
1 'polypeptide(L)'
;MRHEPVRVWYAPWRKRCSCGCEWYPCPDAATIPPPSVTRSLHLTEDDDPEHTWERPSWECRSCGSAWPCEPARAILAAEADRVSLALYMSGHLEQAVVDLPRRPPHEMFDRFLRWTHVRPAHRERPHELAGLAA
;
A
#
# COMPACT_ATOMS: atom_id res chain seq x y z
N MET A 1 -2.60 11.48 -40.29
CA MET A 1 -2.12 10.68 -39.14
C MET A 1 -3.11 10.89 -38.01
N ARG A 2 -3.87 9.86 -37.65
CA ARG A 2 -4.94 9.93 -36.66
C ARG A 2 -4.30 9.58 -35.31
N HIS A 3 -4.29 10.51 -34.36
CA HIS A 3 -3.85 10.21 -32.99
C HIS A 3 -4.93 9.38 -32.31
N GLU A 4 -4.59 8.14 -31.96
CA GLU A 4 -5.43 7.26 -31.17
C GLU A 4 -5.30 7.66 -29.69
N PRO A 5 -6.40 7.93 -28.96
CA PRO A 5 -6.30 8.27 -27.56
C PRO A 5 -5.93 7.02 -26.76
N VAL A 6 -4.82 7.08 -26.02
CA VAL A 6 -4.42 6.08 -25.04
C VAL A 6 -5.58 5.91 -24.05
N ARG A 7 -6.10 4.68 -23.92
CA ARG A 7 -7.08 4.34 -22.89
C ARG A 7 -6.43 4.56 -21.52
N VAL A 8 -6.83 5.63 -20.85
CA VAL A 8 -6.43 5.93 -19.47
C VAL A 8 -7.22 4.99 -18.55
N TRP A 9 -6.51 4.13 -17.82
CA TRP A 9 -7.08 3.11 -16.92
C TRP A 9 -7.58 3.66 -15.58
N TYR A 10 -7.53 4.98 -15.37
CA TYR A 10 -8.11 5.65 -14.23
C TYR A 10 -9.36 6.42 -14.67
N ALA A 11 -10.54 5.93 -14.26
CA ALA A 11 -11.77 6.70 -14.41
C ALA A 11 -11.62 8.01 -13.60
N PRO A 12 -11.94 9.18 -14.19
CA PRO A 12 -11.97 10.43 -13.45
C PRO A 12 -13.09 10.32 -12.41
N TRP A 13 -12.75 10.54 -11.14
CA TRP A 13 -13.63 10.47 -9.96
C TRP A 13 -14.76 11.54 -9.95
N ARG A 14 -15.44 11.77 -11.07
CA ARG A 14 -16.67 12.57 -11.17
C ARG A 14 -17.89 11.68 -10.94
N LYS A 15 -18.11 11.28 -9.70
CA LYS A 15 -19.45 11.05 -9.18
C LYS A 15 -19.58 11.99 -7.98
N ARG A 16 -20.26 13.11 -8.22
CA ARG A 16 -20.61 14.11 -7.22
C ARG A 16 -21.22 13.39 -6.01
N CYS A 17 -20.51 13.30 -4.89
CA CYS A 17 -21.14 12.94 -3.63
C CYS A 17 -22.23 13.98 -3.34
N SER A 18 -23.41 13.53 -2.95
CA SER A 18 -24.57 14.40 -2.69
C SER A 18 -24.32 15.42 -1.56
N CYS A 19 -23.31 15.19 -0.71
CA CYS A 19 -22.90 16.05 0.41
C CYS A 19 -22.31 17.40 -0.03
N GLY A 20 -21.82 17.54 -1.27
CA GLY A 20 -21.32 18.83 -1.80
C GLY A 20 -19.98 19.33 -1.24
N CYS A 21 -19.27 18.54 -0.42
CA CYS A 21 -17.95 18.91 0.11
C CYS A 21 -16.81 18.60 -0.87
N GLU A 22 -15.71 19.37 -0.76
CA GLU A 22 -14.55 19.31 -1.67
C GLU A 22 -13.36 18.48 -1.12
N TRP A 23 -13.49 17.87 0.06
CA TRP A 23 -12.45 17.05 0.70
C TRP A 23 -12.71 15.55 0.59
N TYR A 24 -11.63 14.75 0.48
CA TYR A 24 -11.66 13.28 0.60
C TYR A 24 -10.94 12.85 1.89
N PRO A 25 -11.54 11.96 2.71
CA PRO A 25 -12.85 11.30 2.55
C PRO A 25 -14.05 12.18 3.02
N CYS A 26 -15.24 12.08 2.37
CA CYS A 26 -16.50 12.72 2.87
C CYS A 26 -16.94 11.97 4.15
N PRO A 27 -17.08 12.65 5.31
CA PRO A 27 -17.40 12.00 6.58
C PRO A 27 -18.81 11.37 6.62
N ASP A 28 -19.72 11.78 5.74
CA ASP A 28 -21.08 11.22 5.60
C ASP A 28 -21.16 10.00 4.66
N ALA A 29 -20.05 9.55 4.06
CA ALA A 29 -20.03 8.37 3.19
C ALA A 29 -20.05 7.04 3.97
N ALA A 30 -20.02 7.07 5.29
CA ALA A 30 -20.09 5.86 6.10
C ALA A 30 -21.51 5.27 6.06
N THR A 31 -21.65 4.06 5.48
CA THR A 31 -22.06 2.84 6.21
C THR A 31 -22.37 1.71 5.22
N ILE A 32 -21.34 0.96 4.82
CA ILE A 32 -21.49 -0.49 4.63
C ILE A 32 -20.62 -1.10 5.74
N PRO A 33 -21.20 -1.68 6.80
CA PRO A 33 -20.39 -2.43 7.74
C PRO A 33 -19.72 -3.57 6.96
N PRO A 34 -18.41 -3.81 7.11
CA PRO A 34 -17.83 -5.03 6.57
C PRO A 34 -18.60 -6.21 7.17
N PRO A 35 -18.86 -7.29 6.42
CA PRO A 35 -19.47 -8.46 7.02
C PRO A 35 -18.58 -8.90 8.19
N SER A 36 -19.18 -9.05 9.37
CA SER A 36 -18.52 -9.64 10.53
C SER A 36 -18.20 -11.10 10.20
N VAL A 37 -17.07 -11.32 9.55
CA VAL A 37 -16.50 -12.65 9.40
C VAL A 37 -15.84 -12.97 10.74
N THR A 38 -16.65 -13.43 11.70
CA THR A 38 -16.14 -14.10 12.88
C THR A 38 -15.58 -15.44 12.42
N ARG A 39 -14.37 -15.42 11.86
CA ARG A 39 -13.61 -16.65 11.66
C ARG A 39 -12.91 -16.95 12.97
N SER A 40 -13.57 -17.71 13.83
CA SER A 40 -12.88 -18.41 14.90
C SER A 40 -11.90 -19.38 14.26
N LEU A 41 -10.62 -19.02 14.23
CA LEU A 41 -9.55 -19.93 13.89
C LEU A 41 -8.85 -20.35 15.18
N HIS A 42 -8.79 -21.66 15.38
CA HIS A 42 -7.95 -22.31 16.36
C HIS A 42 -6.53 -21.73 16.26
N LEU A 43 -6.03 -21.21 17.38
CA LEU A 43 -4.62 -20.86 17.57
C LEU A 43 -3.80 -22.14 17.48
N THR A 44 -3.06 -22.32 16.39
CA THR A 44 -1.85 -23.13 16.43
C THR A 44 -0.72 -22.18 16.82
N GLU A 45 -0.23 -22.33 18.05
CA GLU A 45 0.69 -21.44 18.77
C GLU A 45 2.14 -21.41 18.22
N ASP A 46 2.33 -21.69 16.93
CA ASP A 46 3.66 -21.84 16.30
C ASP A 46 3.81 -21.15 14.93
N ASP A 47 2.89 -20.25 14.56
CA ASP A 47 3.07 -19.36 13.40
C ASP A 47 3.54 -18.00 13.94
N ASP A 48 4.83 -17.66 13.75
CA ASP A 48 5.30 -16.29 14.03
C ASP A 48 4.40 -15.37 13.20
N PRO A 49 3.60 -14.50 13.84
CA PRO A 49 2.58 -13.75 13.14
C PRO A 49 3.23 -13.01 11.97
N GLU A 50 2.76 -13.26 10.74
CA GLU A 50 3.24 -12.55 9.56
C GLU A 50 3.11 -11.04 9.83
N HIS A 51 4.11 -10.25 9.39
CA HIS A 51 4.17 -8.79 9.57
C HIS A 51 3.10 -8.04 8.74
N THR A 52 1.84 -8.39 8.97
CA THR A 52 0.62 -7.89 8.37
C THR A 52 0.05 -6.74 9.18
N TRP A 53 -0.85 -5.97 8.56
CA TRP A 53 -1.52 -4.84 9.19
C TRP A 53 -2.77 -5.29 9.95
N GLU A 54 -3.12 -4.53 10.98
CA GLU A 54 -4.40 -4.56 11.66
C GLU A 54 -5.15 -3.25 11.41
N ARG A 55 -6.42 -3.33 10.98
CA ARG A 55 -7.28 -2.15 10.86
C ARG A 55 -8.15 -2.03 12.11
N PRO A 56 -8.43 -0.81 12.61
CA PRO A 56 -8.12 0.49 12.00
C PRO A 56 -6.83 1.14 12.53
N SER A 57 -6.08 0.50 13.43
CA SER A 57 -4.85 1.10 14.02
C SER A 57 -3.71 1.24 13.01
N TRP A 58 -3.71 0.39 11.97
CA TRP A 58 -2.60 0.18 11.05
C TRP A 58 -1.33 -0.24 11.78
N GLU A 59 -1.47 -0.97 12.88
CA GLU A 59 -0.35 -1.55 13.60
C GLU A 59 -0.02 -2.93 13.01
N CYS A 60 1.23 -3.33 13.16
CA CYS A 60 1.67 -4.64 12.72
C CYS A 60 1.21 -5.69 13.75
N ARG A 61 0.52 -6.73 13.29
CA ARG A 61 0.03 -7.81 14.18
C ARG A 61 1.16 -8.54 14.90
N SER A 62 2.35 -8.56 14.28
CA SER A 62 3.51 -9.28 14.79
C SER A 62 4.27 -8.48 15.84
N CYS A 63 4.64 -7.24 15.51
CA CYS A 63 5.54 -6.43 16.35
C CYS A 63 4.87 -5.22 17.01
N GLY A 64 3.58 -4.98 16.80
CA GLY A 64 2.83 -3.84 17.34
C GLY A 64 3.26 -2.46 16.79
N SER A 65 4.31 -2.40 15.98
CA SER A 65 4.80 -1.14 15.40
C SER A 65 3.89 -0.63 14.29
N ALA A 66 4.00 0.65 13.95
CA ALA A 66 3.29 1.24 12.82
C ALA A 66 3.58 0.48 11.51
N TRP A 67 2.56 -0.18 10.95
CA TRP A 67 2.67 -0.88 9.67
C TRP A 67 2.70 0.11 8.49
N PRO A 68 3.56 -0.05 7.47
CA PRO A 68 4.54 -1.12 7.32
C PRO A 68 5.75 -0.88 8.24
N CYS A 69 5.99 -1.85 9.13
CA CYS A 69 7.16 -1.92 9.97
C CYS A 69 8.38 -2.33 9.14
N GLU A 70 9.60 -2.16 9.67
CA GLU A 70 10.82 -2.46 8.92
C GLU A 70 10.88 -3.89 8.36
N PRO A 71 10.49 -4.95 9.09
CA PRO A 71 10.40 -6.30 8.54
C PRO A 71 9.38 -6.42 7.40
N ALA A 72 8.19 -5.85 7.55
CA ALA A 72 7.17 -5.84 6.49
C ALA A 72 7.70 -5.17 5.21
N ARG A 73 8.42 -4.05 5.35
CA ARG A 73 9.03 -3.35 4.20
C ARG A 73 10.06 -4.22 3.51
N ALA A 74 10.87 -4.95 4.26
CA ALA A 74 11.87 -5.86 3.71
C ALA A 74 11.23 -7.02 2.93
N ILE A 75 10.20 -7.66 3.49
CA ILE A 75 9.45 -8.75 2.85
C ILE A 75 8.80 -8.24 1.56
N LEU A 76 8.02 -7.15 1.64
CA LEU A 76 7.33 -6.57 0.49
C LEU A 76 8.28 -6.12 -0.63
N ALA A 77 9.44 -5.55 -0.27
CA ALA A 77 10.47 -5.14 -1.24
C ALA A 77 11.19 -6.32 -1.90
N ALA A 78 11.23 -7.49 -1.26
CA ALA A 78 11.83 -8.69 -1.82
C ALA A 78 10.90 -9.39 -2.81
N GLU A 79 9.58 -9.31 -2.61
CA GLU A 79 8.58 -10.04 -3.39
C GLU A 79 8.08 -9.29 -4.62
N ALA A 80 8.16 -7.96 -4.64
CA ALA A 80 7.60 -7.13 -5.71
C ALA A 80 8.66 -6.21 -6.36
N ASP A 81 8.52 -5.98 -7.67
CA ASP A 81 9.22 -4.87 -8.31
C ASP A 81 8.68 -3.53 -7.79
N ARG A 82 9.41 -2.44 -8.03
CA ARG A 82 9.10 -1.13 -7.45
C ARG A 82 7.75 -0.57 -7.88
N VAL A 83 7.33 -0.80 -9.12
CA VAL A 83 6.06 -0.26 -9.62
C VAL A 83 4.92 -1.02 -8.98
N SER A 84 5.00 -2.35 -8.96
CA SER A 84 4.01 -3.21 -8.29
C SER A 84 3.92 -2.91 -6.80
N LEU A 85 5.07 -2.71 -6.13
CA LEU A 85 5.12 -2.33 -4.73
C LEU A 85 4.48 -0.96 -4.47
N ALA A 86 4.79 0.05 -5.28
CA ALA A 86 4.20 1.38 -5.12
C ALA A 86 2.68 1.36 -5.30
N LEU A 87 2.17 0.60 -6.28
CA LEU A 87 0.73 0.42 -6.50
C LEU A 87 0.05 -0.36 -5.37
N TYR A 88 0.71 -1.39 -4.85
CA TYR A 88 0.22 -2.13 -3.69
C TYR A 88 0.13 -1.22 -2.46
N MET A 89 1.18 -0.44 -2.19
CA MET A 89 1.21 0.48 -1.07
C MET A 89 0.26 1.67 -1.24
N SER A 90 -0.03 2.12 -2.46
CA SER A 90 -1.01 3.18 -2.69
C SER A 90 -2.43 2.73 -2.32
N GLY A 91 -2.80 1.48 -2.64
CA GLY A 91 -4.09 0.93 -2.20
C GLY A 91 -4.22 0.88 -0.67
N HIS A 92 -3.13 0.57 0.03
CA HIS A 92 -3.11 0.61 1.50
C HIS A 92 -3.18 2.04 2.04
N LEU A 93 -2.47 2.99 1.43
CA LEU A 93 -2.54 4.40 1.78
C LEU A 93 -3.99 4.93 1.68
N GLU A 94 -4.71 4.61 0.61
CA GLU A 94 -6.11 5.04 0.42
C GLU A 94 -7.02 4.57 1.56
N GLN A 95 -6.82 3.36 2.06
CA GLN A 95 -7.58 2.86 3.22
C GLN A 95 -7.10 3.50 4.53
N ALA A 96 -5.79 3.70 4.67
CA ALA A 96 -5.20 4.23 5.89
C ALA A 96 -5.57 5.69 6.15
N VAL A 97 -5.73 6.52 5.11
CA VAL A 97 -6.19 7.91 5.27
C VAL A 97 -7.64 8.01 5.76
N VAL A 98 -8.46 6.99 5.47
CA VAL A 98 -9.84 6.89 6.01
C VAL A 98 -9.80 6.50 7.49
N ASP A 99 -8.99 5.50 7.84
CA ASP A 99 -8.93 4.98 9.21
C ASP A 99 -8.17 5.91 10.18
N LEU A 100 -7.23 6.71 9.67
CA LEU A 100 -6.38 7.61 10.46
C LEU A 100 -6.58 9.10 10.05
N PRO A 101 -7.80 9.67 10.19
CA PRO A 101 -8.15 10.97 9.61
C PRO A 101 -7.42 12.17 10.23
N ARG A 102 -6.80 12.00 11.40
CA ARG A 102 -6.03 13.07 12.08
C ARG A 102 -4.55 13.09 11.72
N ARG A 103 -4.08 12.15 10.89
CA ARG A 103 -2.68 12.09 10.46
C ARG A 103 -2.44 13.06 9.32
N PRO A 104 -1.36 13.87 9.38
CA PRO A 104 -1.08 14.82 8.31
C PRO A 104 -0.65 14.06 7.03
N PRO A 105 -0.98 14.58 5.83
CA PRO A 105 -0.71 13.87 4.58
C PRO A 105 0.76 13.49 4.34
N HIS A 106 1.70 14.31 4.82
CA HIS A 106 3.13 14.04 4.66
C HIS A 106 3.58 12.80 5.48
N GLU A 107 3.07 12.61 6.70
CA GLU A 107 3.35 11.41 7.50
C GLU A 107 2.85 10.15 6.79
N MET A 108 1.67 10.24 6.16
CA MET A 108 1.09 9.13 5.42
C MET A 108 1.90 8.80 4.15
N PHE A 109 2.34 9.82 3.41
CA PHE A 109 3.24 9.63 2.26
C PHE A 109 4.57 8.99 2.69
N ASP A 110 5.20 9.52 3.73
CA ASP A 110 6.49 9.05 4.23
C ASP A 110 6.43 7.59 4.71
N ARG A 111 5.31 7.23 5.35
CA ARG A 111 5.06 5.88 5.87
C ARG A 111 4.79 4.86 4.77
N PHE A 112 3.94 5.18 3.79
CA PHE A 112 3.47 4.20 2.80
C PHE A 112 4.28 4.21 1.50
N LEU A 113 4.71 5.38 0.99
CA LEU A 113 5.23 5.51 -0.36
C LEU A 113 6.71 5.91 -0.43
N ARG A 114 7.22 6.74 0.48
CA ARG A 114 8.60 7.28 0.36
C ARG A 114 9.67 6.21 0.19
N TRP A 115 9.52 5.07 0.86
CA TRP A 115 10.51 3.98 0.82
C TRP A 115 10.40 3.09 -0.44
N THR A 116 9.29 3.10 -1.17
CA THR A 116 9.12 2.32 -2.41
C THR A 116 9.90 2.91 -3.58
N HIS A 117 10.24 4.20 -3.50
CA HIS A 117 10.99 4.94 -4.50
C HIS A 117 12.50 4.88 -4.33
N VAL A 118 13.01 4.35 -3.21
CA VAL A 118 14.47 4.24 -3.01
C VAL A 118 15.00 3.28 -4.07
N ARG A 119 15.88 3.80 -4.94
CA ARG A 119 16.66 2.96 -5.84
C ARG A 119 17.50 2.03 -4.97
N PRO A 120 17.30 0.69 -4.93
CA PRO A 120 18.40 -0.20 -4.62
C PRO A 120 19.58 0.28 -5.45
N ALA A 121 20.72 0.51 -4.77
CA ALA A 121 22.00 0.63 -5.43
C ALA A 121 22.04 -0.52 -6.44
N HIS A 122 22.17 -0.17 -7.71
CA HIS A 122 22.10 -1.10 -8.82
C HIS A 122 22.92 -2.34 -8.43
N ARG A 123 22.27 -3.45 -8.10
CA ARG A 123 22.97 -4.73 -7.98
C ARG A 123 23.42 -5.00 -9.39
N GLU A 124 24.68 -4.69 -9.67
CA GLU A 124 25.31 -4.87 -10.97
C GLU A 124 24.87 -6.22 -11.51
N ARG A 125 24.12 -6.21 -12.61
CA ARG A 125 23.59 -7.44 -13.19
C ARG A 125 24.81 -8.22 -13.74
N PRO A 126 25.17 -9.39 -13.18
CA PRO A 126 26.43 -10.08 -13.52
C PRO A 126 26.59 -10.45 -15.02
N HIS A 127 25.48 -10.49 -15.75
CA HIS A 127 25.44 -10.85 -17.17
C HIS A 127 26.17 -9.88 -18.13
N GLU A 128 26.56 -8.68 -17.70
CA GLU A 128 27.26 -7.70 -18.55
C GLU A 128 28.80 -7.88 -18.49
N LEU A 129 29.30 -8.62 -17.50
CA LEU A 129 30.73 -8.98 -17.37
C LEU A 129 31.09 -10.30 -18.08
N ALA A 130 30.09 -11.08 -18.53
CA ALA A 130 30.31 -12.31 -19.28
C ALA A 130 30.54 -12.11 -20.79
N GLY A 131 30.37 -10.88 -21.30
CA GLY A 131 30.51 -10.55 -22.73
C GLY A 131 31.89 -10.02 -23.14
N LEU A 132 32.84 -9.85 -22.20
CA LEU A 132 34.17 -9.30 -22.48
C LEU A 132 35.32 -10.33 -22.35
N ALA A 133 35.00 -11.63 -22.26
CA ALA A 133 35.97 -12.69 -21.98
C ALA A 133 35.95 -13.88 -22.97
N ALA A 134 35.42 -13.73 -24.20
CA ALA A 134 35.53 -14.77 -25.22
C ALA A 134 35.71 -14.19 -26.62
#